data_AF-A0A366DMR2-F1
#
_entry.id   AF-A0A366DMR2-F1
#
_cell.length_a   1.000
_cell.length_b   1.000
_cell.length_c   1.000
_cell.angle_alpha   90.00
_cell.angle_beta   90.00
_cell.angle_gamma   90.00
#
_symmetry.space_group_name_H-M   'P 1'
#
loop_
_entity.id
_entity.type
_entity.pdbx_description
1 polymer ?
#
loop_
_entity_poly.entity_id
_entity_poly.type
_entity_poly.pdbx_seq_one_letter_code
_entity_poly.pdbx_strand_id
1 'polypeptide(L)'
;MADTTTHYDIPQVDPEKNVSDEVFVLIQAFEVVDDVLFRLAQEIVKKLNSDDEIAISKITNLQQTLDDKMLKSRTFKLTELTDVIGAQEAMINYIMTKGADGYVFRSALSVLGAHLHDIADVRGLQPVLNTFIAGAASSVDGEVPVFQSTTGKQLKNSGVTIASLRDGGTY
;
A
#
# COMPACT_ATOMS: atom_id res chain seq x y z
N MET A 1 -0.82 -78.09 -1.57
CA MET A 1 -0.74 -76.88 -0.71
C MET A 1 0.62 -76.26 -1.00
N ALA A 2 0.77 -75.10 -1.64
CA ALA A 2 -0.12 -74.36 -2.52
C ALA A 2 0.35 -74.64 -3.96
N ASP A 3 -0.53 -75.11 -4.84
CA ASP A 3 -0.17 -75.49 -6.22
C ASP A 3 -0.24 -74.28 -7.16
N THR A 4 -0.26 -73.07 -6.59
CA THR A 4 -0.41 -71.80 -7.28
C THR A 4 0.46 -70.71 -6.67
N THR A 5 0.77 -69.68 -7.46
CA THR A 5 1.48 -68.47 -6.99
C THR A 5 0.65 -67.65 -6.00
N THR A 6 1.32 -66.94 -5.08
CA THR A 6 0.70 -66.20 -3.96
C THR A 6 -0.26 -65.08 -4.34
N HIS A 7 -0.06 -64.44 -5.50
CA HIS A 7 -0.76 -63.18 -5.83
C HIS A 7 -1.67 -63.27 -7.04
N TYR A 8 -1.43 -64.23 -7.92
CA TYR A 8 -2.08 -64.29 -9.22
C TYR A 8 -2.70 -65.67 -9.48
N ASP A 9 -2.70 -66.56 -8.48
CA ASP A 9 -3.25 -67.92 -8.57
C ASP A 9 -2.74 -68.73 -9.78
N ILE A 10 -1.58 -68.34 -10.33
CA ILE A 10 -0.96 -69.01 -11.49
C ILE A 10 -0.56 -70.43 -11.06
N PRO A 11 -1.04 -71.49 -11.75
CA PRO A 11 -0.64 -72.87 -11.48
C PRO A 11 0.89 -73.04 -11.52
N GLN A 12 1.43 -73.71 -10.50
CA GLN A 12 2.86 -74.03 -10.44
C GLN A 12 3.12 -75.44 -10.94
N VAL A 13 4.29 -75.62 -11.55
CA VAL A 13 4.72 -76.94 -12.01
C VAL A 13 5.01 -77.85 -10.82
N ASP A 14 4.58 -79.11 -10.92
CA ASP A 14 4.81 -80.13 -9.91
C ASP A 14 5.95 -81.06 -10.36
N PRO A 15 7.10 -81.06 -9.66
CA PRO A 15 8.25 -81.88 -10.04
C PRO A 15 8.00 -83.39 -9.93
N GLU A 16 6.91 -83.82 -9.27
CA GLU A 16 6.55 -85.23 -9.13
C GLU A 16 5.66 -85.75 -10.29
N LYS A 17 5.17 -84.87 -11.17
CA LYS A 17 4.31 -85.23 -12.32
C LYS A 17 5.09 -85.43 -13.61
N ASN A 18 4.48 -86.16 -14.54
CA ASN A 18 5.06 -86.40 -15.86
C ASN A 18 5.07 -85.11 -16.70
N VAL A 19 6.08 -84.96 -17.56
CA VAL A 19 6.25 -83.81 -18.46
C VAL A 19 4.98 -83.51 -19.27
N SER A 20 4.26 -84.53 -19.74
CA SER A 20 3.03 -84.35 -20.51
C SER A 20 1.91 -83.64 -19.73
N ASP A 21 1.79 -83.93 -18.43
CA ASP A 21 0.78 -83.30 -17.55
C ASP A 21 1.22 -81.88 -17.20
N GLU A 22 2.51 -81.67 -16.98
CA GLU A 22 3.11 -80.37 -16.69
C GLU A 22 3.04 -79.38 -17.86
N VAL A 23 3.09 -79.86 -19.10
CA VAL A 23 2.86 -79.01 -20.28
C VAL A 23 1.44 -78.45 -20.29
N PHE A 24 0.44 -79.21 -19.85
CA PHE A 24 -0.94 -78.73 -19.75
C PHE A 24 -1.10 -77.68 -18.65
N VAL A 25 -0.43 -77.87 -17.51
CA VAL A 25 -0.37 -76.89 -16.41
C VAL A 25 0.30 -75.59 -16.89
N LEU A 26 1.38 -75.68 -17.67
CA LEU A 26 2.07 -74.51 -18.22
C LEU A 26 1.19 -73.71 -19.19
N ILE A 27 0.37 -74.38 -20.02
CA ILE A 27 -0.57 -73.70 -20.91
C ILE A 27 -1.60 -72.90 -20.09
N GLN A 28 -2.17 -73.50 -19.04
CA GLN A 28 -3.09 -72.79 -18.16
C GLN A 28 -2.44 -71.61 -17.45
N ALA A 29 -1.18 -71.78 -17.00
CA ALA A 29 -0.42 -70.69 -16.41
C ALA A 29 -0.24 -69.50 -17.38
N PHE A 30 0.00 -69.77 -18.66
CA PHE A 30 0.11 -68.72 -19.69
C PHE A 30 -1.21 -67.99 -19.93
N GLU A 31 -2.36 -68.67 -19.88
CA GLU A 31 -3.68 -68.02 -19.98
C GLU A 31 -3.94 -67.06 -18.81
N VAL A 32 -3.56 -67.47 -17.59
CA VAL A 32 -3.66 -66.60 -16.41
C VAL A 32 -2.74 -65.38 -16.53
N VAL A 33 -1.50 -65.58 -17.02
CA VAL A 33 -0.55 -64.49 -17.25
C VAL A 33 -1.07 -63.49 -18.29
N ASP A 34 -1.67 -63.97 -19.38
CA ASP A 34 -2.25 -63.12 -20.43
C ASP A 34 -3.39 -62.24 -19.87
N ASP A 35 -4.32 -62.81 -19.11
CA ASP A 35 -5.42 -62.06 -18.48
C ASP A 35 -4.89 -61.00 -17.50
N VAL A 36 -3.88 -61.34 -16.69
CA VAL A 36 -3.25 -60.38 -15.76
C VAL A 36 -2.59 -59.22 -16.52
N LEU A 37 -1.84 -59.51 -17.58
CA LEU A 37 -1.20 -58.49 -18.40
C LEU A 37 -2.24 -57.58 -19.09
N PHE A 38 -3.32 -58.17 -19.59
CA PHE A 38 -4.40 -57.43 -20.22
C PHE A 38 -5.13 -56.50 -19.23
N ARG A 39 -5.43 -56.98 -18.02
CA ARG A 39 -6.02 -56.16 -16.95
C ARG A 39 -5.10 -55.03 -16.52
N LEU A 40 -3.80 -55.31 -16.34
CA LEU A 40 -2.82 -54.28 -16.00
C LEU A 40 -2.76 -53.19 -17.08
N ALA A 41 -2.75 -53.57 -18.36
CA ALA A 41 -2.78 -52.61 -19.46
C ALA A 41 -4.04 -51.73 -19.42
N GLN A 42 -5.22 -52.30 -19.16
CA GLN A 42 -6.45 -51.52 -19.00
C GLN A 42 -6.40 -50.56 -17.82
N GLU A 43 -5.91 -50.99 -16.66
CA GLU A 43 -5.79 -50.13 -15.47
C GLU A 43 -4.77 -49.00 -15.66
N ILE A 44 -3.66 -49.26 -16.36
CA ILE A 44 -2.68 -48.23 -16.74
C ILE A 44 -3.35 -47.20 -17.67
N VAL A 45 -4.08 -47.65 -18.68
CA VAL A 45 -4.80 -46.75 -19.61
C VAL A 45 -5.84 -45.92 -18.89
N LYS A 46 -6.59 -46.49 -17.92
CA LYS A 46 -7.53 -45.74 -17.07
C LYS A 46 -6.82 -44.66 -16.24
N LYS A 47 -5.64 -44.95 -15.70
CA LYS A 47 -4.84 -43.97 -14.94
C LYS A 47 -4.17 -42.90 -15.81
N LEU A 48 -3.90 -43.18 -17.08
CA LEU A 48 -3.25 -42.25 -18.01
C LEU A 48 -4.24 -41.36 -18.77
N ASN A 49 -5.41 -41.91 -19.13
CA ASN A 49 -6.44 -41.21 -19.90
C ASN A 49 -7.56 -40.64 -19.03
N SER A 50 -7.41 -40.65 -17.70
CA SER A 50 -8.30 -39.83 -16.92
C SER A 50 -7.83 -38.38 -17.10
N ASP A 51 -8.63 -37.60 -17.82
CA ASP A 51 -8.73 -36.15 -17.64
C ASP A 51 -9.23 -35.82 -16.21
N ASP A 52 -8.85 -36.62 -15.21
CA ASP A 52 -9.05 -36.33 -13.80
C ASP A 52 -8.17 -35.11 -13.52
N GLU A 53 -8.70 -33.93 -13.84
CA GLU A 53 -8.40 -32.73 -13.09
C GLU A 53 -8.39 -33.16 -11.63
N ILE A 54 -7.19 -33.17 -11.03
CA ILE A 54 -7.07 -33.39 -9.61
C ILE A 54 -7.76 -32.19 -8.99
N ALA A 55 -9.04 -32.37 -8.67
CA ALA A 55 -9.82 -31.35 -8.01
C ALA A 55 -9.00 -30.89 -6.80
N ILE A 56 -8.90 -29.57 -6.60
CA ILE A 56 -8.11 -28.98 -5.51
C ILE A 56 -8.46 -29.62 -4.15
N SER A 57 -9.70 -30.09 -3.99
CA SER A 57 -10.17 -30.84 -2.82
C SER A 57 -9.43 -32.16 -2.55
N LYS A 58 -8.86 -32.82 -3.57
CA LYS A 58 -8.04 -34.03 -3.44
C LYS A 58 -6.60 -33.73 -3.00
N ILE A 59 -6.16 -32.47 -3.09
CA ILE A 59 -4.84 -32.05 -2.61
C ILE A 59 -5.00 -31.62 -1.16
N THR A 60 -4.71 -32.56 -0.25
CA THR A 60 -4.79 -32.33 1.19
C THR A 60 -4.10 -31.01 1.57
N ASN A 61 -4.83 -30.17 2.31
CA ASN A 61 -4.39 -28.85 2.79
C ASN A 61 -4.17 -27.76 1.73
N LEU A 62 -4.34 -28.01 0.42
CA LEU A 62 -4.18 -26.95 -0.59
C LEU A 62 -5.27 -25.89 -0.48
N GLN A 63 -6.53 -26.30 -0.30
CA GLN A 63 -7.63 -25.37 -0.11
C GLN A 63 -7.40 -24.48 1.13
N GLN A 64 -7.03 -25.09 2.26
CA GLN A 64 -6.67 -24.36 3.48
C GLN A 64 -5.50 -23.40 3.24
N THR A 65 -4.44 -23.83 2.56
CA THR A 65 -3.28 -22.99 2.22
C THR A 65 -3.68 -21.79 1.34
N LEU A 66 -4.64 -21.96 0.45
CA LEU A 66 -5.15 -20.88 -0.40
C LEU A 66 -6.08 -19.94 0.37
N ASP A 67 -6.91 -20.47 1.26
CA ASP A 67 -7.78 -19.68 2.13
C ASP A 67 -6.96 -18.86 3.14
N ASP A 68 -5.80 -19.38 3.56
CA ASP A 68 -4.83 -18.67 4.41
C ASP A 68 -4.04 -17.59 3.64
N LYS A 69 -4.07 -17.60 2.29
CA LYS A 69 -3.44 -16.55 1.48
C LYS A 69 -4.35 -15.34 1.35
N MET A 70 -3.72 -14.17 1.32
CA MET A 70 -4.43 -12.91 1.21
C MET A 70 -5.20 -12.79 -0.11
N LEU A 71 -6.49 -12.44 -0.02
CA LEU A 71 -7.34 -12.12 -1.18
C LEU A 71 -6.77 -10.94 -2.00
N LYS A 72 -6.78 -11.07 -3.33
CA LYS A 72 -6.31 -10.03 -4.26
C LYS A 72 -7.05 -8.69 -4.12
N SER A 73 -8.30 -8.72 -3.65
CA SER A 73 -9.15 -7.55 -3.44
C SER A 73 -9.02 -6.92 -2.06
N ARG A 74 -8.21 -7.48 -1.16
CA ARG A 74 -8.08 -6.95 0.19
C ARG A 74 -7.41 -5.58 0.16
N THR A 75 -8.13 -4.58 0.66
CA THR A 75 -7.61 -3.24 0.92
C THR A 75 -7.34 -3.07 2.41
N PHE A 76 -6.19 -2.52 2.79
CA PHE A 76 -5.89 -2.20 4.19
C PHE A 76 -6.22 -0.74 4.46
N LYS A 77 -7.01 -0.47 5.50
CA LYS A 77 -7.09 0.88 6.06
C LYS A 77 -5.88 1.10 6.94
N LEU A 78 -5.24 2.27 6.82
CA LEU A 78 -4.10 2.63 7.68
C LEU A 78 -4.46 2.59 9.17
N THR A 79 -5.71 2.87 9.53
CA THR A 79 -6.20 2.84 10.92
C THR A 79 -6.34 1.43 11.49
N GLU A 80 -6.36 0.39 10.65
CA GLU A 80 -6.50 -1.01 11.06
C GLU A 80 -5.13 -1.71 11.14
N LEU A 81 -4.05 -1.02 10.76
CA LEU A 81 -2.69 -1.54 10.85
C LEU A 81 -2.14 -1.26 12.25
N THR A 82 -2.00 -2.31 13.07
CA THR A 82 -1.40 -2.22 14.41
C THR A 82 0.13 -2.32 14.39
N ASP A 83 0.69 -2.88 13.32
CA ASP A 83 2.14 -3.11 13.14
C ASP A 83 2.66 -2.41 11.89
N VAL A 84 2.50 -1.08 11.86
CA VAL A 84 3.16 -0.28 10.82
C VAL A 84 4.63 -0.19 11.18
N ILE A 85 5.48 -0.87 10.42
CA ILE A 85 6.95 -0.81 10.57
C ILE A 85 7.39 0.65 10.65
N GLY A 86 8.13 0.99 11.71
CA GLY A 86 8.62 2.34 11.98
C GLY A 86 7.65 3.25 12.74
N ALA A 87 6.38 2.88 12.95
CA ALA A 87 5.45 3.68 13.75
C ALA A 87 5.72 3.57 15.27
N GLN A 88 6.14 2.41 15.74
CA GLN A 88 6.53 2.22 17.15
C GLN A 88 7.88 2.86 17.48
N GLU A 89 8.76 2.97 16.47
CA GLU A 89 10.07 3.60 16.59
C GLU A 89 10.01 5.12 16.34
N ALA A 90 8.90 5.62 15.78
CA ALA A 90 8.70 7.04 15.55
C ALA A 90 8.55 7.79 16.88
N MET A 91 9.20 8.94 16.98
CA MET A 91 9.02 9.84 18.12
C MET A 91 7.57 10.36 18.18
N ILE A 92 7.09 10.66 19.39
CA ILE A 92 5.78 11.28 19.60
C ILE A 92 5.66 12.54 18.72
N ASN A 93 4.49 12.72 18.09
CA ASN A 93 4.17 13.81 17.15
C ASN A 93 4.87 13.79 15.80
N TYR A 94 5.48 12.68 15.40
CA TYR A 94 5.93 12.50 14.02
C TYR A 94 4.77 12.11 13.12
N ILE A 95 4.80 12.60 11.88
CA ILE A 95 3.80 12.30 10.86
C ILE A 95 4.41 11.43 9.77
N MET A 96 3.61 10.53 9.21
CA MET A 96 4.01 9.72 8.06
C MET A 96 4.05 10.58 6.81
N THR A 97 5.15 10.52 6.07
CA THR A 97 5.34 11.27 4.83
C THR A 97 5.84 10.37 3.73
N LYS A 98 5.48 10.69 2.48
CA LYS A 98 6.00 10.01 1.30
C LYS A 98 7.29 10.68 0.84
N GLY A 99 8.41 9.98 0.98
CA GLY A 99 9.70 10.32 0.41
C GLY A 99 9.95 9.61 -0.92
N ALA A 100 11.16 9.79 -1.47
CA ALA A 100 11.60 9.15 -2.71
C ALA A 100 11.73 7.62 -2.56
N ASP A 101 12.22 7.17 -1.41
CA ASP A 101 12.49 5.75 -1.13
C ASP A 101 11.34 5.04 -0.40
N GLY A 102 10.18 5.70 -0.28
CA GLY A 102 9.00 5.15 0.40
C GLY A 102 8.46 6.05 1.50
N TYR A 103 7.72 5.45 2.44
CA TYR A 103 7.10 6.19 3.53
C TYR A 103 8.03 6.26 4.75
N VAL A 104 8.22 7.47 5.28
CA VAL A 104 9.08 7.74 6.45
C VAL A 104 8.37 8.66 7.43
N PHE A 105 8.59 8.42 8.72
CA PHE A 105 8.10 9.29 9.79
C PHE A 105 9.06 10.45 10.01
N ARG A 106 8.54 11.68 10.00
CA ARG A 106 9.31 12.91 10.18
C ARG A 106 8.58 13.86 11.11
N SER A 107 9.31 14.76 11.76
CA SER A 107 8.67 15.84 12.52
C SER A 107 7.84 16.71 11.59
N ALA A 108 6.66 17.13 12.04
CA ALA A 108 5.78 17.99 11.23
C ALA A 108 6.50 19.25 10.72
N LEU A 109 7.37 19.83 11.56
CA LEU A 109 8.16 21.01 11.21
C LEU A 109 9.14 20.74 10.06
N SER A 110 9.81 19.58 10.03
CA SER A 110 10.71 19.20 8.94
C SER A 110 9.96 18.97 7.62
N VAL A 111 8.69 18.56 7.69
CA VAL A 111 7.87 18.25 6.52
C VAL A 111 7.29 19.52 5.91
N LEU A 112 6.83 20.43 6.76
CA LEU A 112 6.26 21.70 6.32
C LEU A 112 7.33 22.63 5.71
N GLY A 113 8.58 22.47 6.12
CA GLY A 113 9.69 23.31 5.67
C GLY A 113 9.55 24.76 6.17
N ALA A 114 10.22 25.69 5.47
CA ALA A 114 10.01 27.11 5.71
C ALA A 114 8.59 27.49 5.25
N HIS A 115 7.71 27.81 6.19
CA HIS A 115 6.36 28.29 5.89
C HIS A 115 6.36 29.82 5.97
N LEU A 116 6.25 30.46 4.81
CA LEU A 116 6.06 31.90 4.69
C LEU A 116 4.64 32.16 4.19
N HIS A 117 4.08 33.30 4.59
CA HIS A 117 2.79 33.78 4.12
C HIS A 117 2.99 35.12 3.45
N ASP A 118 2.37 35.32 2.28
CA ASP A 118 2.28 36.64 1.72
C ASP A 118 1.32 37.48 2.56
N ILE A 119 1.51 38.81 2.59
CA ILE A 119 0.58 39.72 3.29
C ILE A 119 -0.87 39.53 2.81
N ALA A 120 -1.04 39.15 1.54
CA ALA A 120 -2.34 38.83 0.95
C ALA A 120 -3.03 37.62 1.60
N ASP A 121 -2.27 36.68 2.17
CA ASP A 121 -2.80 35.49 2.84
C ASP A 121 -3.34 35.80 4.25
N VAL A 122 -2.93 36.92 4.84
CA VAL A 122 -3.33 37.33 6.18
C VAL A 122 -4.61 38.17 6.11
N ARG A 123 -5.75 37.49 6.17
CA ARG A 123 -7.09 38.13 6.20
C ARG A 123 -7.15 39.20 7.29
N GLY A 124 -7.43 40.45 6.90
CA GLY A 124 -7.59 41.58 7.80
C GLY A 124 -6.33 42.42 8.05
N LEU A 125 -5.17 42.02 7.52
CA LEU A 125 -3.93 42.80 7.64
C LEU A 125 -3.97 44.10 6.82
N GLN A 126 -4.50 44.07 5.60
CA GLN A 126 -4.57 45.26 4.73
C GLN A 126 -5.37 46.44 5.34
N PRO A 127 -6.58 46.24 5.90
CA PRO A 127 -7.29 47.30 6.64
C PRO A 127 -6.46 47.89 7.78
N VAL A 128 -5.72 47.06 8.54
CA VAL A 128 -4.88 47.51 9.65
C VAL A 128 -3.71 48.34 9.13
N LEU A 129 -3.01 47.89 8.09
CA LEU A 129 -1.91 48.66 7.48
C LEU A 129 -2.36 50.02 6.96
N ASN A 130 -3.56 50.10 6.37
CA ASN A 130 -4.14 51.37 5.91
C ASN A 130 -4.36 52.39 7.04
N THR A 131 -4.46 51.96 8.30
CA THR A 131 -4.54 52.88 9.45
C THR A 131 -3.19 53.52 9.82
N PHE A 132 -2.07 52.89 9.45
CA PHE A 132 -0.73 53.43 9.71
C PHE A 132 -0.26 54.42 8.64
N ILE A 133 -0.76 54.29 7.40
CA ILE A 133 -0.43 55.17 6.28
C ILE A 133 -1.60 56.14 6.06
N ALA A 134 -1.72 57.14 6.92
CA ALA A 134 -2.60 58.28 6.69
C ALA A 134 -1.76 59.43 6.11
N GLY A 135 -1.59 59.45 4.79
CA GLY A 135 -1.10 60.66 4.11
C GLY A 135 -2.09 61.82 4.32
N ALA A 136 -1.63 63.06 4.13
CA ALA A 136 -2.55 64.20 4.15
C ALA A 136 -3.60 64.02 3.04
N ALA A 137 -4.89 64.05 3.41
CA ALA A 137 -6.00 63.86 2.46
C ALA A 137 -6.03 64.93 1.36
N SER A 138 -5.44 66.10 1.64
CA SER A 138 -5.24 67.22 0.73
C SER A 138 -4.05 68.06 1.22
N SER A 139 -3.49 68.87 0.33
CA SER A 139 -2.46 69.87 0.65
C SER A 139 -2.77 71.16 -0.08
N VAL A 140 -2.47 72.30 0.56
CA VAL A 140 -2.50 73.63 -0.07
C VAL A 140 -1.05 74.08 -0.22
N ASP A 141 -0.73 74.63 -1.39
CA ASP A 141 0.62 75.10 -1.67
C ASP A 141 1.01 76.26 -0.74
N GLY A 142 2.24 76.25 -0.26
CA GLY A 142 2.78 77.26 0.65
C GLY A 142 2.32 77.21 2.11
N GLU A 143 1.46 76.26 2.49
CA GLU A 143 1.09 76.03 3.90
C GLU A 143 2.05 75.06 4.60
N VAL A 144 2.38 75.34 5.87
CA VAL A 144 3.31 74.50 6.64
C VAL A 144 2.56 73.35 7.33
N PRO A 145 2.90 72.08 7.08
CA PRO A 145 2.31 70.95 7.80
C PRO A 145 2.90 70.81 9.22
N VAL A 146 2.06 70.49 10.20
CA VAL A 146 2.48 70.19 11.58
C VAL A 146 1.84 68.90 12.07
N PHE A 147 2.50 68.21 13.02
CA PHE A 147 1.94 67.01 13.63
C PHE A 147 0.70 67.34 14.47
N GLN A 148 -0.38 66.60 14.25
CA GLN A 148 -1.64 66.77 14.98
C GLN A 148 -1.68 65.99 16.30
N SER A 149 -0.81 65.01 16.49
CA SER A 149 -0.77 64.16 17.68
C SER A 149 0.64 63.83 18.12
N THR A 150 0.78 63.32 19.35
CA THR A 150 2.04 62.83 19.93
C THR A 150 2.59 61.58 19.24
N THR A 151 1.79 60.92 18.40
CA THR A 151 2.20 59.69 17.70
C THR A 151 3.03 59.97 16.44
N GLY A 152 3.05 61.22 15.95
CA GLY A 152 3.74 61.60 14.71
C GLY A 152 3.12 61.03 13.43
N LYS A 153 1.94 60.40 13.50
CA LYS A 153 1.31 59.70 12.35
C LYS A 153 0.25 60.52 11.62
N GLN A 154 -0.16 61.65 12.19
CA GLN A 154 -1.18 62.52 11.60
C GLN A 154 -0.59 63.91 11.41
N LEU A 155 -0.74 64.44 10.20
CA LEU A 155 -0.38 65.81 9.83
C LEU A 155 -1.65 66.65 9.74
N LYS A 156 -1.57 67.90 10.17
CA LYS A 156 -2.60 68.92 9.96
C LYS A 156 -1.95 70.17 9.37
N ASN A 157 -2.77 71.02 8.75
CA ASN A 157 -2.36 72.37 8.41
C ASN A 157 -2.06 73.16 9.71
N SER A 158 -0.94 73.87 9.74
CA SER A 158 -0.60 74.78 10.84
C SER A 158 -1.46 76.04 10.87
N GLY A 159 -2.07 76.42 9.76
CA GLY A 159 -2.68 77.73 9.53
C GLY A 159 -1.66 78.83 9.22
N VAL A 160 -0.38 78.48 9.13
CA VAL A 160 0.72 79.40 8.83
C VAL A 160 1.21 79.15 7.40
N THR A 161 1.33 80.24 6.63
CA THR A 161 1.92 80.20 5.29
C THR A 161 3.40 80.57 5.35
N ILE A 162 4.19 80.06 4.40
CA ILE A 162 5.60 80.45 4.26
C ILE A 162 5.73 81.98 4.07
N ALA A 163 4.76 82.62 3.41
CA ALA A 163 4.71 84.07 3.25
C ALA A 163 4.57 84.79 4.62
N SER A 164 3.66 84.33 5.48
CA SER A 164 3.46 84.93 6.81
C SER A 164 4.66 84.80 7.76
N LEU A 165 5.51 83.79 7.57
CA LEU A 165 6.76 83.63 8.33
C LEU A 165 7.83 84.65 7.89
N ARG A 166 7.79 85.10 6.63
CA ARG A 166 8.79 86.02 6.08
C ARG A 166 8.56 87.47 6.52
N ASP A 167 7.32 87.81 6.84
CA ASP A 167 6.91 89.19 7.16
C ASP A 167 6.84 89.47 8.68
N GLY A 168 7.38 88.57 9.53
CA GLY A 168 7.56 88.82 10.96
C GLY A 168 6.27 88.81 11.80
N GLY A 169 5.31 87.93 11.48
CA GLY A 169 4.05 87.82 12.22
C GLY A 169 4.24 87.61 13.72
N THR A 170 3.72 88.54 14.52
CA THR A 170 3.59 88.43 15.97
C THR A 170 2.51 87.38 16.30
N TYR A 171 2.89 86.37 17.09
CA TYR A 171 1.98 85.38 17.66
C TYR A 171 1.17 85.96 18.83
#